data_AF-A0AAU4DWC1-F1
#
_entry.id   AF-A0AAU4DWC1-F1
#
_cell.length_a   1.000
_cell.length_b   1.000
_cell.length_c   1.000
_cell.angle_alpha   90.00
_cell.angle_beta   90.00
_cell.angle_gamma   90.00
#
_symmetry.space_group_name_H-M   'P 1'
#
loop_
_entity.id
_entity.type
_entity.pdbx_description
1 polymer ?
#
loop_
_entity_poly.entity_id
_entity_poly.type
_entity_poly.pdbx_seq_one_letter_code
_entity_poly.pdbx_strand_id
1 'polypeptide(L)'
;MPTTASTPPSPAPTAPDGPSAATPRSLAEVAGVVANWMDGRTRLLSCVSYHVPTGAESGPTALLADLNRAGLLTLASQYGQDTKFHGDGSRSTRRAAVDLLVPGRQLRRRLRTQARAAGLIVTTHRFPRFTQLTGLGGLTVSLLDSEPDASFGARRDRDELRRLLPGVGPAVLREAASARQITVADPDWGRNDRLWPLLQRFAAPAATERTEPVEPRDQLIGYGESAHLDTDVLEELTARTEDAQLNIVEQVLRQLPTTSGTLDREQVLHVLQAMRHHPQDVPADEQPEPPADLLAAYTHVSDLALRLTDALDDFHTSLVHGVQRGAGPELVRRAVAVAAAAVPLEGTMFPRASDSLR
;
A
#
# COMPACT_ATOMS: atom_id res chain seq x y z
N MET A 1 -35.55 23.09 -26.58
CA MET A 1 -34.96 22.17 -25.57
C MET A 1 -35.43 22.64 -24.21
N PRO A 2 -36.32 21.92 -23.50
CA PRO A 2 -36.82 22.36 -22.20
C PRO A 2 -35.78 22.08 -21.11
N THR A 3 -35.53 23.09 -20.29
CA THR A 3 -34.64 23.04 -19.12
C THR A 3 -35.31 22.20 -18.03
N THR A 4 -34.76 21.02 -17.73
CA THR A 4 -35.23 20.19 -16.61
C THR A 4 -34.82 20.85 -15.29
N ALA A 5 -35.81 21.24 -14.49
CA ALA A 5 -35.62 21.80 -13.17
C ALA A 5 -34.98 20.74 -12.24
N SER A 6 -33.83 21.08 -11.66
CA SER A 6 -33.12 20.23 -10.71
C SER A 6 -33.92 20.13 -9.41
N THR A 7 -34.29 18.90 -9.04
CA THR A 7 -34.97 18.63 -7.76
C THR A 7 -33.97 18.89 -6.63
N PRO A 8 -34.30 19.72 -5.61
CA PRO A 8 -33.40 19.98 -4.49
C PRO A 8 -33.10 18.67 -3.74
N PRO A 9 -31.85 18.48 -3.27
CA PRO A 9 -31.47 17.28 -2.52
C PRO A 9 -32.36 17.14 -1.28
N SER A 10 -32.92 15.94 -1.09
CA SER A 10 -33.73 15.60 0.07
C SER A 10 -32.93 15.88 1.35
N PRO A 11 -33.50 16.57 2.36
CA PRO A 11 -32.79 16.87 3.59
C PRO A 11 -32.35 15.57 4.28
N ALA A 12 -31.11 15.54 4.73
CA ALA A 12 -30.56 14.42 5.48
C ALA A 12 -31.45 14.15 6.72
N PRO A 13 -31.81 12.89 7.00
CA PRO A 13 -32.67 12.56 8.13
C PRO A 13 -32.04 13.05 9.44
N THR A 14 -32.81 13.82 10.21
CA THR A 14 -32.40 14.35 11.51
C THR A 14 -32.19 13.20 12.48
N ALA A 15 -31.00 13.17 13.08
CA ALA A 15 -30.48 12.07 13.87
C ALA A 15 -30.97 12.12 15.33
N PRO A 16 -31.49 11.03 15.93
CA PRO A 16 -31.70 10.95 17.38
C PRO A 16 -30.39 11.08 18.17
N ASP A 17 -30.47 11.76 19.32
CA ASP A 17 -29.40 11.98 20.32
C ASP A 17 -28.90 10.66 20.93
N GLY A 18 -27.89 10.05 20.31
CA GLY A 18 -27.16 8.92 20.88
C GLY A 18 -26.10 9.37 21.89
N PRO A 19 -25.71 8.52 22.86
CA PRO A 19 -24.65 8.84 23.81
C PRO A 19 -23.34 9.17 23.09
N SER A 20 -22.69 10.25 23.51
CA SER A 20 -21.38 10.67 23.01
C SER A 20 -20.38 9.52 23.14
N ALA A 21 -19.89 9.00 22.00
CA ALA A 21 -18.92 7.91 22.00
C ALA A 21 -17.60 8.40 22.64
N ALA A 22 -17.06 7.61 23.57
CA ALA A 22 -15.77 7.90 24.19
C ALA A 22 -14.69 8.05 23.10
N THR A 23 -13.80 9.03 23.28
CA THR A 23 -12.69 9.26 22.35
C THR A 23 -11.76 8.04 22.31
N PRO A 24 -11.45 7.48 21.13
CA PRO A 24 -10.58 6.31 21.02
C PRO A 24 -9.15 6.64 21.47
N ARG A 25 -8.54 5.72 22.21
CA ARG A 25 -7.22 5.84 22.86
C ARG A 25 -6.14 4.97 22.24
N SER A 26 -6.49 4.13 21.27
CA SER A 26 -5.56 3.31 20.49
C SER A 26 -6.04 3.16 19.04
N LEU A 27 -5.15 2.72 18.15
CA LEU A 27 -5.51 2.39 16.77
C LEU A 27 -6.56 1.28 16.69
N ALA A 28 -6.50 0.31 17.61
CA ALA A 28 -7.48 -0.77 17.72
C ALA A 28 -8.88 -0.24 18.11
N GLU A 29 -8.96 0.74 19.02
CA GLU A 29 -10.22 1.40 19.36
C GLU A 29 -10.77 2.20 18.17
N VAL A 30 -9.92 2.89 17.41
CA VAL A 30 -10.33 3.57 16.16
C VAL A 30 -10.93 2.57 15.17
N ALA A 31 -10.24 1.44 14.95
CA ALA A 31 -10.76 0.37 14.08
C ALA A 31 -12.12 -0.15 14.59
N GLY A 32 -12.28 -0.35 15.91
CA GLY A 32 -13.57 -0.72 16.50
C GLY A 32 -14.69 0.30 16.22
N VAL A 33 -14.40 1.60 16.29
CA VAL A 33 -15.38 2.64 15.94
C VAL A 33 -15.70 2.62 14.44
N VAL A 34 -14.71 2.42 13.56
CA VAL A 34 -14.94 2.28 12.11
C VAL A 34 -15.80 1.04 11.80
N ALA A 35 -15.56 -0.09 12.48
CA ALA A 35 -16.40 -1.28 12.36
C ALA A 35 -17.85 -1.02 12.77
N ASN A 36 -18.06 -0.31 13.89
CA ASN A 36 -19.40 0.05 14.35
C ASN A 36 -20.09 1.02 13.37
N TRP A 37 -19.34 1.92 12.73
CA TRP A 37 -19.86 2.80 11.71
C TRP A 37 -20.28 2.03 10.45
N MET A 38 -19.47 1.08 9.99
CA MET A 38 -19.80 0.21 8.85
C MET A 38 -21.05 -0.64 9.10
N ASP A 39 -21.27 -1.07 10.34
CA ASP A 39 -22.50 -1.76 10.78
C ASP A 39 -23.72 -0.83 10.94
N GLY A 40 -23.56 0.48 10.79
CA GLY A 40 -24.61 1.47 11.06
C GLY A 40 -24.93 1.68 12.55
N ARG A 41 -24.08 1.20 13.46
CA ARG A 41 -24.27 1.29 14.94
C ARG A 41 -23.79 2.61 15.53
N THR A 42 -22.86 3.30 14.89
CA THR A 42 -22.37 4.61 15.32
C THR A 42 -22.45 5.61 14.18
N ARG A 43 -22.89 6.83 14.47
CA ARG A 43 -22.86 7.93 13.49
C ARG A 43 -21.48 8.56 13.45
N LEU A 44 -20.92 8.57 12.24
CA LEU A 44 -19.81 9.39 11.77
C LEU A 44 -18.70 9.68 12.80
N LEU A 45 -17.66 8.86 12.74
CA LEU A 45 -16.38 9.50 12.49
C LEU A 45 -16.45 9.95 11.01
N SER A 46 -16.29 11.24 10.68
CA SER A 46 -16.28 11.74 9.30
C SER A 46 -15.01 11.31 8.53
N CYS A 47 -14.56 10.09 8.78
CA CYS A 47 -13.15 9.75 8.90
C CYS A 47 -12.61 8.82 7.83
N VAL A 48 -13.44 8.45 6.88
CA VAL A 48 -12.94 7.67 5.79
C VAL A 48 -13.69 8.10 4.56
N SER A 49 -12.94 8.28 3.48
CA SER A 49 -13.44 8.51 2.12
C SER A 49 -14.28 7.34 1.59
N TYR A 50 -14.79 6.47 2.47
CA TYR A 50 -15.77 5.45 2.15
C TYR A 50 -17.02 6.15 1.65
N HIS A 51 -17.15 6.19 0.32
CA HIS A 51 -18.46 6.12 -0.27
C HIS A 51 -19.08 4.81 0.23
N VAL A 52 -20.08 4.91 1.10
CA VAL A 52 -20.92 3.77 1.46
C VAL A 52 -21.52 3.28 0.15
N PRO A 53 -21.15 2.09 -0.34
CA PRO A 53 -21.66 1.62 -1.61
C PRO A 53 -23.17 1.44 -1.48
N THR A 54 -23.93 1.99 -2.42
CA THR A 54 -25.38 1.79 -2.46
C THR A 54 -25.68 0.62 -3.39
N GLY A 55 -26.58 -0.29 -3.00
CA GLY A 55 -27.00 -1.42 -3.82
C GLY A 55 -26.12 -2.68 -3.72
N ALA A 56 -25.90 -3.37 -4.85
CA ALA A 56 -25.22 -4.67 -4.93
C ALA A 56 -23.73 -4.64 -4.49
N GLU A 57 -23.15 -3.45 -4.37
CA GLU A 57 -21.79 -3.23 -3.86
C GLU A 57 -21.72 -3.21 -2.31
N SER A 58 -22.81 -3.56 -1.60
CA SER A 58 -22.87 -3.61 -0.13
C SER A 58 -22.19 -4.82 0.51
N GLY A 59 -21.82 -5.83 -0.28
CA GLY A 59 -21.19 -7.07 0.21
C GLY A 59 -19.87 -6.94 0.98
N PRO A 60 -18.98 -5.93 0.81
CA PRO A 60 -17.68 -5.91 1.46
C PRO A 60 -17.80 -5.15 2.78
N THR A 61 -18.87 -4.39 3.03
CA THR A 61 -19.01 -3.54 4.22
C THR A 61 -18.98 -4.37 5.49
N ALA A 62 -19.70 -5.50 5.54
CA ALA A 62 -19.66 -6.42 6.68
C ALA A 62 -18.26 -7.02 6.87
N LEU A 63 -17.62 -7.44 5.78
CA LEU A 63 -16.25 -7.99 5.81
C LEU A 63 -15.22 -6.94 6.26
N LEU A 64 -15.32 -5.71 5.80
CA LEU A 64 -14.45 -4.61 6.21
C LEU A 64 -14.65 -4.30 7.70
N ALA A 65 -15.88 -4.37 8.20
CA ALA A 65 -16.15 -4.26 9.62
C ALA A 65 -15.46 -5.38 10.41
N ASP A 66 -15.49 -6.61 9.90
CA ASP A 66 -14.77 -7.74 10.52
C ASP A 66 -13.25 -7.59 10.49
N LEU A 67 -12.67 -7.06 9.41
CA LEU A 67 -11.24 -6.73 9.34
C LEU A 67 -10.87 -5.67 10.40
N ASN A 68 -11.70 -4.65 10.56
CA ASN A 68 -11.53 -3.63 11.60
C ASN A 68 -11.61 -4.22 13.01
N ARG A 69 -12.54 -5.14 13.27
CA ARG A 69 -12.60 -5.89 14.55
C ARG A 69 -11.38 -6.78 14.76
N ALA A 70 -10.80 -7.32 13.69
CA ALA A 70 -9.56 -8.07 13.72
C ALA A 70 -8.30 -7.19 13.93
N GLY A 71 -8.47 -5.88 14.13
CA GLY A 71 -7.40 -4.93 14.42
C GLY A 71 -6.73 -4.33 13.18
N LEU A 72 -7.31 -4.48 12.00
CA LEU A 72 -6.85 -3.83 10.76
C LEU A 72 -7.68 -2.56 10.52
N LEU A 73 -7.11 -1.37 10.62
CA LEU A 73 -7.87 -0.17 10.27
C LEU A 73 -7.95 -0.01 8.75
N THR A 74 -9.14 -0.19 8.18
CA THR A 74 -9.36 -0.05 6.74
C THR A 74 -9.50 1.43 6.36
N LEU A 75 -8.75 1.88 5.35
CA LEU A 75 -8.74 3.28 4.90
C LEU A 75 -9.45 3.49 3.55
N ALA A 76 -9.39 2.50 2.67
CA ALA A 76 -10.08 2.53 1.38
C ALA A 76 -10.35 1.10 0.91
N SER A 77 -11.37 0.92 0.08
CA SER A 77 -11.68 -0.36 -0.55
C SER A 77 -12.49 -0.14 -1.80
N GLN A 78 -12.34 -1.02 -2.79
CA GLN A 78 -13.20 -1.05 -3.97
C GLN A 78 -13.30 -2.47 -4.52
N TYR A 79 -14.45 -2.80 -5.13
CA TYR A 79 -14.64 -4.05 -5.85
C TYR A 79 -13.90 -4.06 -7.19
N GLY A 80 -13.56 -5.28 -7.62
CA GLY A 80 -13.27 -5.54 -9.02
C GLY A 80 -14.51 -5.26 -9.84
N GLN A 81 -14.33 -4.54 -10.94
CA GLN A 81 -15.41 -4.21 -11.85
C GLN A 81 -14.88 -4.36 -13.26
N ASP A 82 -15.52 -5.24 -14.04
CA ASP A 82 -15.28 -5.29 -15.48
C ASP A 82 -15.63 -3.94 -16.11
N THR A 83 -15.25 -3.77 -17.38
CA THR A 83 -15.48 -2.53 -18.10
C THR A 83 -16.95 -2.12 -18.07
N LYS A 84 -17.23 -0.98 -17.43
CA LYS A 84 -18.55 -0.35 -17.37
C LYS A 84 -18.53 0.92 -18.20
N PHE A 85 -19.57 1.07 -19.01
CA PHE A 85 -19.79 2.26 -19.79
C PHE A 85 -20.61 3.28 -19.00
N HIS A 86 -20.17 4.53 -19.02
CA HIS A 86 -20.89 5.67 -18.48
C HIS A 86 -21.79 6.28 -19.56
N GLY A 87 -22.71 7.16 -19.16
CA GLY A 87 -23.68 7.77 -20.07
C GLY A 87 -23.06 8.69 -21.13
N ASP A 88 -21.82 9.14 -20.91
CA ASP A 88 -20.99 9.91 -21.85
C ASP A 88 -20.16 9.02 -22.79
N GLY A 89 -20.26 7.69 -22.66
CA GLY A 89 -19.49 6.73 -23.44
C GLY A 89 -18.12 6.37 -22.87
N SER A 90 -17.67 7.04 -21.79
CA SER A 90 -16.42 6.70 -21.12
C SER A 90 -16.49 5.31 -20.48
N ARG A 91 -15.33 4.67 -20.33
CA ARG A 91 -15.18 3.29 -19.85
C ARG A 91 -14.41 3.23 -18.54
N SER A 92 -15.03 2.77 -17.45
CA SER A 92 -14.31 2.49 -16.20
C SER A 92 -14.06 1.00 -16.00
N THR A 93 -12.86 0.64 -15.55
CA THR A 93 -12.50 -0.72 -15.14
C THR A 93 -11.76 -0.69 -13.81
N ARG A 94 -12.02 -1.64 -12.92
CA ARG A 94 -11.49 -1.61 -11.53
C ARG A 94 -10.94 -2.95 -11.10
N ARG A 95 -9.88 -2.93 -10.29
CA ARG A 95 -9.40 -4.09 -9.51
C ARG A 95 -10.12 -4.13 -8.17
N ALA A 96 -10.31 -5.34 -7.65
CA ALA A 96 -10.61 -5.48 -6.22
C ALA A 96 -9.38 -5.05 -5.43
N ALA A 97 -9.54 -4.12 -4.48
CA ALA A 97 -8.44 -3.64 -3.68
C ALA A 97 -8.91 -3.17 -2.29
N VAL A 98 -8.00 -3.25 -1.32
CA VAL A 98 -8.16 -2.69 0.03
C VAL A 98 -6.87 -2.03 0.48
N ASP A 99 -7.00 -0.90 1.17
CA ASP A 99 -5.90 -0.15 1.78
C ASP A 99 -6.08 -0.14 3.30
N LEU A 100 -5.02 -0.50 4.05
CA LEU A 100 -5.10 -0.88 5.45
C LEU A 100 -3.96 -0.27 6.27
N LEU A 101 -4.23 0.16 7.50
CA LEU A 101 -3.20 0.29 8.54
C LEU A 101 -3.14 -0.99 9.36
N VAL A 102 -1.97 -1.60 9.40
CA VAL A 102 -1.75 -2.90 10.06
C VAL A 102 -0.80 -2.75 11.25
N PRO A 103 -1.34 -2.77 12.49
CA PRO A 103 -0.52 -2.73 13.70
C PRO A 103 0.22 -4.06 13.90
N GLY A 104 1.37 -3.99 14.57
CA GLY A 104 2.12 -5.17 14.99
C GLY A 104 2.77 -5.98 13.87
N ARG A 105 3.92 -6.60 14.16
CA ARG A 105 4.70 -7.34 13.16
C ARG A 105 4.05 -8.66 12.73
N GLN A 106 3.44 -9.37 13.67
CA GLN A 106 2.85 -10.68 13.42
C GLN A 106 1.66 -10.58 12.47
N LEU A 107 0.75 -9.63 12.70
CA LEU A 107 -0.43 -9.41 11.86
C LEU A 107 -0.02 -9.04 10.42
N ARG A 108 0.95 -8.13 10.28
CA ARG A 108 1.54 -7.77 8.98
C ARG A 108 2.11 -8.97 8.22
N ARG A 109 2.94 -9.77 8.89
CA ARG A 109 3.55 -10.95 8.28
C ARG A 109 2.48 -11.95 7.84
N ARG A 110 1.48 -12.20 8.68
CA ARG A 110 0.36 -13.11 8.37
C ARG A 110 -0.38 -12.64 7.13
N LEU A 111 -0.77 -11.36 7.08
CA LEU A 111 -1.50 -10.78 5.94
C LEU A 111 -0.69 -10.87 4.66
N ARG A 112 0.57 -10.40 4.66
CA ARG A 112 1.46 -10.46 3.48
C ARG A 112 1.65 -11.88 2.99
N THR A 113 1.91 -12.82 3.89
CA THR A 113 2.17 -14.23 3.54
C THR A 113 0.93 -14.85 2.89
N GLN A 114 -0.24 -14.70 3.51
CA GLN A 114 -1.49 -15.27 2.98
C GLN A 114 -1.88 -14.62 1.65
N ALA A 115 -1.78 -13.30 1.53
CA ALA A 115 -2.13 -12.57 0.32
C ALA A 115 -1.23 -12.95 -0.87
N ARG A 116 0.10 -13.00 -0.65
CA ARG A 116 1.04 -13.46 -1.67
C ARG A 116 0.80 -14.91 -2.07
N ALA A 117 0.52 -15.80 -1.11
CA ALA A 117 0.19 -17.21 -1.39
C ALA A 117 -1.09 -17.37 -2.23
N ALA A 118 -2.02 -16.42 -2.15
CA ALA A 118 -3.21 -16.36 -2.99
C ALA A 118 -2.99 -15.67 -4.35
N GLY A 119 -1.75 -15.29 -4.68
CA GLY A 119 -1.41 -14.60 -5.92
C GLY A 119 -1.95 -13.17 -5.98
N LEU A 120 -2.16 -12.51 -4.83
CA LEU A 120 -2.55 -11.10 -4.77
C LEU A 120 -1.32 -10.19 -4.82
N ILE A 121 -1.50 -8.99 -5.36
CA ILE A 121 -0.51 -7.91 -5.26
C ILE A 121 -0.57 -7.37 -3.84
N VAL A 122 0.59 -7.26 -3.19
CA VAL A 122 0.72 -6.70 -1.85
C VAL A 122 1.79 -5.63 -1.89
N THR A 123 1.44 -4.39 -1.56
CA THR A 123 2.41 -3.29 -1.46
C THR A 123 2.47 -2.83 -0.01
N THR A 124 3.68 -2.69 0.52
CA THR A 124 3.92 -2.17 1.88
C THR A 124 4.55 -0.80 1.76
N HIS A 125 3.84 0.24 2.21
CA HIS A 125 4.28 1.61 2.00
C HIS A 125 5.25 2.00 3.10
N ARG A 126 6.50 2.23 2.70
CA ARG A 126 7.57 2.55 3.64
C ARG A 126 8.19 3.93 3.48
N PHE A 127 8.04 4.62 2.36
CA PHE A 127 8.87 5.80 2.10
C PHE A 127 8.08 6.98 1.54
N PRO A 128 7.97 8.10 2.26
CA PRO A 128 7.37 9.33 1.74
C PRO A 128 8.18 9.86 0.54
N ARG A 129 9.52 9.84 0.63
CA ARG A 129 10.39 10.53 -0.34
C ARG A 129 10.23 10.00 -1.76
N PHE A 130 10.38 8.70 -2.01
CA PHE A 130 10.28 8.17 -3.37
C PHE A 130 8.87 8.38 -3.97
N THR A 131 7.81 8.13 -3.20
CA THR A 131 6.43 8.31 -3.68
C THR A 131 6.02 9.78 -3.86
N GLN A 132 6.53 10.70 -3.03
CA GLN A 132 6.28 12.14 -3.15
C GLN A 132 6.99 12.73 -4.37
N LEU A 133 8.23 12.30 -4.59
CA LEU A 133 9.08 12.72 -5.71
C LEU A 133 8.47 12.32 -7.05
N THR A 134 7.91 11.11 -7.13
CA THR A 134 7.47 10.55 -8.41
C THR A 134 6.00 10.80 -8.73
N GLY A 135 5.20 11.25 -7.77
CA GLY A 135 3.74 11.20 -7.86
C GLY A 135 3.18 9.76 -7.94
N LEU A 136 4.03 8.73 -7.90
CA LEU A 136 3.70 7.31 -8.09
C LEU A 136 3.31 6.60 -6.80
N GLY A 137 2.56 7.29 -5.96
CA GLY A 137 2.38 6.86 -4.58
C GLY A 137 1.74 5.49 -4.40
N GLY A 138 1.03 4.97 -5.40
CA GLY A 138 0.16 3.83 -5.21
C GLY A 138 0.07 2.88 -6.40
N LEU A 139 -0.51 1.72 -6.11
CA LEU A 139 -0.96 0.77 -7.10
C LEU A 139 -2.20 1.33 -7.79
N THR A 140 -2.17 1.45 -9.12
CA THR A 140 -3.36 1.78 -9.92
C THR A 140 -4.44 0.71 -9.71
N VAL A 141 -5.59 1.12 -9.20
CA VAL A 141 -6.73 0.23 -8.92
C VAL A 141 -7.94 0.51 -9.80
N SER A 142 -7.99 1.66 -10.48
CA SER A 142 -9.05 2.01 -11.42
C SER A 142 -8.48 2.66 -12.68
N LEU A 143 -9.10 2.36 -13.82
CA LEU A 143 -8.85 3.01 -15.10
C LEU A 143 -10.12 3.71 -15.58
N LEU A 144 -9.98 4.87 -16.19
CA LEU A 144 -10.99 5.58 -16.98
C LEU A 144 -10.46 5.76 -18.40
N ASP A 145 -11.15 5.17 -19.38
CA ASP A 145 -10.72 5.13 -20.78
C ASP A 145 -9.31 4.57 -21.01
N SER A 146 -8.90 3.64 -20.14
CA SER A 146 -7.57 3.00 -20.08
C SER A 146 -6.48 3.83 -19.41
N GLU A 147 -6.79 5.05 -18.99
CA GLU A 147 -5.89 5.90 -18.22
C GLU A 147 -6.07 5.67 -16.71
N PRO A 148 -5.01 5.74 -15.89
CA PRO A 148 -5.09 5.68 -14.44
C PRO A 148 -6.06 6.72 -13.86
N ASP A 149 -7.11 6.25 -13.19
CA ASP A 149 -8.14 7.10 -12.56
C ASP A 149 -7.97 7.16 -11.04
N ALA A 150 -7.68 6.01 -10.42
CA ALA A 150 -7.47 5.92 -8.97
C ALA A 150 -6.34 4.96 -8.62
N SER A 151 -5.62 5.30 -7.55
CA SER A 151 -4.54 4.50 -6.99
C SER A 151 -4.72 4.31 -5.49
N PHE A 152 -4.39 3.12 -5.00
CA PHE A 152 -4.32 2.83 -3.57
C PHE A 152 -2.88 2.70 -3.13
N GLY A 153 -2.63 3.04 -1.87
CA GLY A 153 -1.32 2.83 -1.28
C GLY A 153 -0.40 4.04 -1.25
N ALA A 154 -0.87 5.22 -1.61
CA ALA A 154 -0.12 6.42 -1.28
C ALA A 154 0.19 6.45 0.23
N ARG A 155 1.48 6.65 0.58
CA ARG A 155 1.90 6.78 1.97
C ARG A 155 1.23 8.02 2.56
N ARG A 156 0.31 7.79 3.48
CA ARG A 156 -0.35 8.85 4.24
C ARG A 156 0.52 9.30 5.39
N ASP A 157 0.87 10.57 5.37
CA ASP A 157 1.58 11.20 6.48
C ASP A 157 0.64 11.44 7.67
N ARG A 158 1.19 12.02 8.74
CA ARG A 158 0.45 12.30 9.96
C ARG A 158 -0.66 13.34 9.77
N ASP A 159 -0.50 14.26 8.82
CA ASP A 159 -1.46 15.33 8.57
C ASP A 159 -2.63 14.83 7.73
N GLU A 160 -2.36 14.00 6.73
CA GLU A 160 -3.39 13.27 5.99
C GLU A 160 -4.15 12.31 6.92
N LEU A 161 -3.45 11.56 7.77
CA LEU A 161 -4.10 10.71 8.77
C LEU A 161 -4.92 11.52 9.78
N ARG A 162 -4.56 12.79 10.07
CA ARG A 162 -5.38 13.67 10.92
C ARG A 162 -6.65 14.13 10.20
N ARG A 163 -6.56 14.44 8.90
CA ARG A 163 -7.72 14.77 8.06
C ARG A 163 -8.65 13.58 7.91
N LEU A 164 -8.07 12.39 7.71
CA LEU A 164 -8.81 11.14 7.68
C LEU A 164 -9.34 10.78 9.06
N LEU A 165 -8.65 10.98 10.17
CA LEU A 165 -9.13 10.54 11.49
C LEU A 165 -9.47 11.72 12.40
N PRO A 166 -10.50 12.54 12.10
CA PRO A 166 -10.87 13.69 12.92
C PRO A 166 -11.34 13.25 14.31
N GLY A 167 -10.98 14.03 15.32
CA GLY A 167 -11.29 13.74 16.72
C GLY A 167 -10.36 12.71 17.38
N VAL A 168 -9.43 12.10 16.62
CA VAL A 168 -8.44 11.18 17.17
C VAL A 168 -7.28 11.94 17.81
N GLY A 169 -6.94 11.56 19.05
CA GLY A 169 -5.90 12.23 19.82
C GLY A 169 -4.47 12.05 19.26
N PRO A 170 -3.51 12.91 19.64
CA PRO A 170 -2.14 12.87 19.10
C PRO A 170 -1.41 11.54 19.30
N ALA A 171 -1.67 10.82 20.40
CA ALA A 171 -1.05 9.53 20.68
C ALA A 171 -1.48 8.45 19.67
N VAL A 172 -2.78 8.39 19.38
CA VAL A 172 -3.34 7.45 18.41
C VAL A 172 -2.93 7.82 16.99
N LEU A 173 -2.85 9.11 16.65
CA LEU A 173 -2.29 9.53 15.35
C LEU A 173 -0.82 9.12 15.18
N ARG A 174 -0.01 9.12 16.25
CA ARG A 174 1.37 8.59 16.19
C ARG A 174 1.37 7.08 15.99
N GLU A 175 0.47 6.35 16.64
CA GLU A 175 0.29 4.91 16.44
C GLU A 175 -0.15 4.59 15.00
N ALA A 176 -1.12 5.33 14.46
CA ALA A 176 -1.57 5.21 13.08
C ALA A 176 -0.43 5.51 12.09
N ALA A 177 0.36 6.55 12.35
CA ALA A 177 1.50 6.92 11.52
C ALA A 177 2.64 5.87 11.58
N SER A 178 2.81 5.16 12.70
CA SER A 178 3.82 4.10 12.85
C SER A 178 3.34 2.72 12.38
N ALA A 179 2.04 2.51 12.26
CA ALA A 179 1.48 1.33 11.61
C ALA A 179 1.92 1.24 10.15
N ARG A 180 2.06 0.01 9.62
CA ARG A 180 2.35 -0.14 8.19
C ARG A 180 1.09 0.03 7.39
N GLN A 181 1.18 0.85 6.36
CA GLN A 181 0.14 0.96 5.36
C GLN A 181 0.38 -0.16 4.35
N ILE A 182 -0.62 -0.99 4.15
CA ILE A 182 -0.56 -2.14 3.26
C ILE A 182 -1.74 -2.05 2.32
N THR A 183 -1.46 -2.07 1.02
CA THR A 183 -2.49 -2.26 0.01
C THR A 183 -2.44 -3.71 -0.47
N VAL A 184 -3.61 -4.34 -0.56
CA VAL A 184 -3.77 -5.66 -1.15
C VAL A 184 -4.77 -5.55 -2.30
N ALA A 185 -4.40 -6.05 -3.47
CA ALA A 185 -5.24 -5.97 -4.65
C ALA A 185 -5.18 -7.25 -5.49
N ASP A 186 -6.26 -7.48 -6.23
CA ASP A 186 -6.31 -8.51 -7.24
C ASP A 186 -5.43 -8.10 -8.45
N PRO A 187 -4.57 -8.98 -8.98
CA PRO A 187 -3.78 -8.68 -10.17
C PRO A 187 -4.64 -8.53 -11.43
N ASP A 188 -5.84 -9.11 -11.45
CA ASP A 188 -6.72 -9.14 -12.61
C ASP A 188 -7.88 -8.13 -12.42
N TRP A 189 -8.10 -7.31 -13.45
CA TRP A 189 -9.22 -6.37 -13.50
C TRP A 189 -10.57 -7.10 -13.45
N GLY A 190 -11.58 -6.52 -12.82
CA GLY A 190 -12.92 -7.12 -12.73
C GLY A 190 -13.09 -8.22 -11.70
N ARG A 191 -12.01 -8.87 -11.30
CA ARG A 191 -12.08 -10.08 -10.48
C ARG A 191 -12.30 -9.81 -8.99
N ASN A 192 -13.10 -10.68 -8.36
CA ASN A 192 -13.50 -10.60 -6.95
C ASN A 192 -13.38 -11.92 -6.17
N ASP A 193 -13.01 -13.01 -6.83
CA ASP A 193 -13.01 -14.36 -6.24
C ASP A 193 -11.74 -14.71 -5.45
N ARG A 194 -10.69 -13.87 -5.48
CA ARG A 194 -9.45 -14.06 -4.70
C ARG A 194 -9.37 -13.17 -3.47
N LEU A 195 -9.44 -11.85 -3.64
CA LEU A 195 -9.22 -10.88 -2.56
C LEU A 195 -10.23 -11.06 -1.42
N TRP A 196 -11.52 -11.00 -1.73
CA TRP A 196 -12.55 -11.00 -0.69
C TRP A 196 -12.65 -12.32 0.07
N PRO A 197 -12.63 -13.50 -0.59
CA PRO A 197 -12.61 -14.77 0.15
C PRO A 197 -11.37 -14.94 1.03
N LEU A 198 -10.21 -14.42 0.59
CA LEU A 198 -9.01 -14.41 1.45
C LEU A 198 -9.21 -13.54 2.68
N LEU A 199 -9.68 -12.31 2.51
CA LEU A 199 -9.90 -11.39 3.62
C LEU A 199 -10.96 -11.92 4.59
N GLN A 200 -11.99 -12.60 4.08
CA GLN A 200 -12.99 -13.28 4.91
C GLN A 200 -12.37 -14.36 5.79
N ARG A 201 -11.51 -15.22 5.22
CA ARG A 201 -10.77 -16.21 6.02
C ARG A 201 -9.79 -15.57 6.99
N PHE A 202 -9.19 -14.43 6.62
CA PHE A 202 -8.27 -13.69 7.49
C PHE A 202 -8.97 -13.07 8.70
N ALA A 203 -10.17 -12.51 8.48
CA ALA A 203 -10.98 -11.84 9.49
C ALA A 203 -11.74 -12.81 10.39
N ALA A 204 -12.00 -14.03 9.91
CA ALA A 204 -12.60 -15.07 10.72
C ALA A 204 -11.82 -15.22 12.04
N PRO A 205 -12.50 -15.26 13.19
CA PRO A 205 -11.85 -15.57 14.46
C PRO A 205 -11.03 -16.84 14.24
N ALA A 206 -9.75 -16.84 14.61
CA ALA A 206 -8.96 -18.07 14.59
C ALA A 206 -9.76 -19.09 15.38
N ALA A 207 -10.34 -20.07 14.68
CA ALA A 207 -11.34 -20.97 15.21
C ALA A 207 -10.67 -21.75 16.31
N THR A 208 -10.80 -21.25 17.55
CA THR A 208 -9.95 -21.49 18.71
C THR A 208 -9.04 -22.68 18.46
N GLU A 209 -7.95 -22.44 17.71
CA GLU A 209 -6.86 -23.40 17.70
C GLU A 209 -6.49 -23.36 19.17
N ARG A 210 -6.85 -24.42 19.89
CA ARG A 210 -6.42 -24.64 21.25
C ARG A 210 -4.92 -24.49 21.12
N THR A 211 -4.42 -23.33 21.47
CA THR A 211 -3.02 -23.15 21.80
C THR A 211 -2.88 -24.14 22.93
N GLU A 212 -2.46 -25.36 22.60
CA GLU A 212 -1.88 -26.23 23.61
C GLU A 212 -0.92 -25.32 24.36
N PRO A 213 -1.05 -25.23 25.70
CA PRO A 213 -0.24 -24.33 26.48
C PRO A 213 1.19 -24.57 26.02
N VAL A 214 1.78 -23.57 25.36
CA VAL A 214 3.17 -23.63 24.97
C VAL A 214 3.87 -23.79 26.30
N GLU A 215 4.36 -25.00 26.59
CA GLU A 215 5.09 -25.26 27.82
C GLU A 215 6.11 -24.14 27.97
N PRO A 216 6.18 -23.52 29.16
CA PRO A 216 7.12 -22.43 29.39
C PRO A 216 8.51 -22.98 29.06
N ARG A 217 9.07 -22.54 27.93
CA ARG A 217 10.46 -22.81 27.54
C ARG A 217 11.42 -21.96 28.38
N ASP A 218 11.17 -21.89 29.68
CA ASP A 218 12.13 -21.45 30.69
C ASP A 218 13.13 -22.58 30.89
N GLN A 219 14.02 -22.82 29.91
CA GLN A 219 15.34 -23.43 30.19
C GLN A 219 16.37 -23.53 29.06
N LEU A 220 16.16 -23.03 27.84
CA LEU A 220 17.26 -23.00 26.86
C LEU A 220 17.30 -21.70 26.06
N ILE A 221 17.97 -20.70 26.67
CA ILE A 221 19.13 -19.95 26.15
C ILE A 221 19.27 -18.75 27.10
N GLY A 222 20.37 -18.69 27.85
CA GLY A 222 20.74 -17.50 28.58
C GLY A 222 20.90 -16.34 27.61
N TYR A 223 19.88 -15.47 27.55
CA TYR A 223 20.00 -14.16 26.93
C TYR A 223 20.88 -13.31 27.84
N GLY A 224 22.20 -13.39 27.61
CA GLY A 224 23.10 -12.32 28.04
C GLY A 224 22.60 -11.00 27.50
N GLU A 225 22.69 -9.95 28.33
CA GLU A 225 22.42 -8.54 28.05
C GLU A 225 21.96 -8.29 26.61
N SER A 226 20.66 -8.18 26.41
CA SER A 226 20.11 -7.76 25.11
C SER A 226 20.79 -6.46 24.74
N ALA A 227 21.73 -6.52 23.80
CA ALA A 227 22.33 -5.36 23.20
C ALA A 227 21.17 -4.54 22.64
N HIS A 228 20.81 -3.46 23.35
CA HIS A 228 20.00 -2.41 22.77
C HIS A 228 20.80 -1.94 21.57
N LEU A 229 20.37 -2.39 20.39
CA LEU A 229 20.81 -1.79 19.15
C LEU A 229 20.52 -0.31 19.30
N ASP A 230 21.58 0.48 19.24
CA ASP A 230 21.48 1.92 19.28
C ASP A 230 20.46 2.37 18.22
N THR A 231 19.54 3.25 18.63
CA THR A 231 18.50 3.74 17.73
C THR A 231 19.15 4.44 16.53
N ASP A 232 20.31 5.07 16.75
CA ASP A 232 21.11 5.73 15.72
C ASP A 232 21.61 4.72 14.67
N VAL A 233 21.96 3.49 15.06
CA VAL A 233 22.40 2.43 14.12
C VAL A 233 21.23 1.92 13.28
N LEU A 234 20.03 1.83 13.85
CA LEU A 234 18.83 1.43 13.10
C LEU A 234 18.38 2.53 12.13
N GLU A 235 18.46 3.80 12.53
CA GLU A 235 18.20 4.93 11.64
C GLU A 235 19.23 5.00 10.50
N GLU A 236 20.52 4.83 10.79
CA GLU A 236 21.57 4.80 9.77
C GLU A 236 21.41 3.62 8.80
N LEU A 237 21.12 2.41 9.30
CA LEU A 237 20.85 1.24 8.44
C LEU A 237 19.62 1.46 7.56
N THR A 238 18.58 2.12 8.09
CA THR A 238 17.38 2.46 7.32
C THR A 238 17.73 3.46 6.22
N ALA A 239 18.42 4.56 6.54
CA ALA A 239 18.85 5.57 5.57
C ALA A 239 19.75 4.98 4.47
N ARG A 240 20.73 4.13 4.83
CA ARG A 240 21.58 3.45 3.84
C ARG A 240 20.81 2.49 2.94
N THR A 241 19.77 1.84 3.48
CA THR A 241 18.88 0.97 2.69
C THR A 241 18.05 1.81 1.72
N GLU A 242 17.57 2.99 2.14
CA GLU A 242 16.87 3.96 1.29
C GLU A 242 17.75 4.44 0.14
N ASP A 243 18.98 4.85 0.43
CA ASP A 243 19.93 5.30 -0.60
C ASP A 243 20.26 4.17 -1.59
N ALA A 244 20.43 2.94 -1.10
CA ALA A 244 20.65 1.79 -1.96
C ALA A 244 19.45 1.50 -2.87
N GLN A 245 18.22 1.61 -2.35
CA GLN A 245 16.99 1.46 -3.14
C GLN A 245 16.91 2.49 -4.26
N LEU A 246 17.16 3.77 -3.95
CA LEU A 246 17.14 4.84 -4.94
C LEU A 246 18.20 4.62 -6.03
N ASN A 247 19.41 4.23 -5.63
CA ASN A 247 20.51 3.95 -6.56
C ASN A 247 20.19 2.78 -7.51
N ILE A 248 19.55 1.70 -7.01
CA ILE A 248 19.16 0.58 -7.87
C ILE A 248 18.08 1.01 -8.86
N VAL A 249 17.08 1.78 -8.44
CA VAL A 249 16.05 2.31 -9.35
C VAL A 249 16.68 3.21 -10.42
N GLU A 250 17.59 4.11 -10.03
CA GLU A 250 18.33 4.94 -10.99
C GLU A 250 19.14 4.07 -11.98
N GLN A 251 19.80 3.01 -11.51
CA GLN A 251 20.54 2.10 -12.38
C GLN A 251 19.63 1.34 -13.34
N VAL A 252 18.50 0.80 -12.86
CA VAL A 252 17.50 0.12 -13.69
C VAL A 252 16.98 1.06 -14.77
N LEU A 253 16.60 2.29 -14.40
CA LEU A 253 16.12 3.30 -15.34
C LEU A 253 17.18 3.66 -16.40
N ARG A 254 18.47 3.76 -16.02
CA ARG A 254 19.57 4.00 -16.96
C ARG A 254 19.85 2.81 -17.90
N GLN A 255 19.47 1.60 -17.51
CA GLN A 255 19.70 0.37 -18.28
C GLN A 255 18.51 -0.06 -19.12
N LEU A 256 17.34 0.56 -18.96
CA LEU A 256 16.20 0.30 -19.84
C LEU A 256 16.64 0.56 -21.29
N PRO A 257 16.58 -0.46 -22.16
CA PRO A 257 17.05 -0.29 -23.51
C PRO A 257 16.12 0.68 -24.22
N THR A 258 16.69 1.71 -24.83
CA THR A 258 16.00 2.72 -25.66
C THR A 258 15.46 2.13 -26.98
N THR A 259 15.28 0.80 -27.03
CA THR A 259 15.14 -0.02 -28.24
C THR A 259 13.89 0.24 -29.07
N SER A 260 12.92 1.00 -28.57
CA SER A 260 11.77 1.49 -29.35
C SER A 260 11.97 2.89 -29.94
N GLY A 261 13.08 3.58 -29.65
CA GLY A 261 13.30 4.95 -30.11
C GLY A 261 12.39 5.99 -29.42
N THR A 262 11.69 5.62 -28.35
CA THR A 262 10.68 6.50 -27.74
C THR A 262 11.16 7.27 -26.51
N LEU A 263 12.30 6.89 -25.91
CA LEU A 263 12.94 7.68 -24.87
C LEU A 263 14.45 7.73 -25.05
N ASP A 264 14.98 8.93 -25.28
CA ASP A 264 16.42 9.16 -25.18
C ASP A 264 16.85 9.30 -23.71
N ARG A 265 18.17 9.23 -23.48
CA ARG A 265 18.77 9.34 -22.15
C ARG A 265 18.43 10.66 -21.46
N GLU A 266 18.26 11.74 -22.22
CA GLU A 266 17.95 13.07 -21.72
C GLU A 266 16.50 13.12 -21.22
N GLN A 267 15.57 12.45 -21.90
CA GLN A 267 14.17 12.30 -21.48
C GLN A 267 14.04 11.41 -20.24
N VAL A 268 14.81 10.32 -20.13
CA VAL A 268 14.87 9.52 -18.89
C VAL A 268 15.44 10.35 -17.73
N LEU A 269 16.48 11.15 -17.99
CA LEU A 269 17.04 12.06 -16.99
C LEU A 269 16.09 13.21 -16.64
N HIS A 270 15.29 13.68 -17.59
CA HIS A 270 14.27 14.71 -17.38
C HIS A 270 13.11 14.16 -16.55
N VAL A 271 12.66 12.93 -16.81
CA VAL A 271 11.69 12.23 -15.94
C VAL A 271 12.28 12.05 -14.55
N LEU A 272 13.53 11.62 -14.42
CA LEU A 272 14.23 11.52 -13.13
C LEU A 272 14.44 12.87 -12.42
N GLN A 273 14.67 13.96 -13.16
CA GLN A 273 14.82 15.32 -12.61
C GLN A 273 13.47 15.93 -12.23
N ALA A 274 12.44 15.74 -13.05
CA ALA A 274 11.06 16.07 -12.72
C ALA A 274 10.60 15.29 -11.49
N MET A 275 11.00 14.01 -11.36
CA MET A 275 10.82 13.24 -10.15
C MET A 275 11.61 13.82 -8.97
N ARG A 276 12.75 14.49 -9.16
CA ARG A 276 13.52 15.13 -8.07
C ARG A 276 12.94 16.46 -7.60
N HIS A 277 12.11 17.11 -8.40
CA HIS A 277 11.42 18.37 -8.06
C HIS A 277 9.98 18.07 -7.61
N HIS A 278 9.43 18.84 -6.69
CA HIS A 278 8.11 18.54 -6.14
C HIS A 278 7.06 18.74 -7.27
N PRO A 279 6.10 17.81 -7.50
CA PRO A 279 5.09 17.95 -8.55
C PRO A 279 4.21 19.20 -8.45
N GLN A 280 4.26 19.89 -7.31
CA GLN A 280 3.51 21.13 -7.05
C GLN A 280 4.24 22.39 -7.54
N ASP A 281 5.48 22.25 -8.03
CA ASP A 281 6.30 23.37 -8.49
C ASP A 281 6.22 23.59 -10.02
N VAL A 282 5.50 22.72 -10.75
CA VAL A 282 5.29 22.83 -12.21
C VAL A 282 3.81 23.14 -12.49
N PRO A 283 3.50 24.25 -13.18
CA PRO A 283 2.13 24.60 -13.57
C PRO A 283 1.43 23.45 -14.33
N ALA A 284 0.16 23.20 -14.04
CA ALA A 284 -0.59 22.09 -14.61
C ALA A 284 -0.73 22.16 -16.15
N ASP A 285 -0.62 23.35 -16.73
CA ASP A 285 -0.63 23.62 -18.16
C ASP A 285 0.73 23.38 -18.85
N GLU A 286 1.80 23.19 -18.07
CA GLU A 286 3.14 22.88 -18.57
C GLU A 286 3.52 21.40 -18.46
N GLN A 287 2.64 20.54 -17.93
CA GLN A 287 2.90 19.11 -17.84
C GLN A 287 2.56 18.42 -19.17
N PRO A 288 3.57 17.95 -19.95
CA PRO A 288 3.28 17.21 -21.18
C PRO A 288 2.59 15.89 -20.85
N GLU A 289 1.51 15.56 -21.56
CA GLU A 289 0.91 14.22 -21.47
C GLU A 289 1.92 13.17 -21.96
N PRO A 290 2.26 12.16 -21.13
CA PRO A 290 3.18 11.14 -21.55
C PRO A 290 2.57 10.26 -22.65
N PRO A 291 3.35 9.84 -23.66
CA PRO A 291 2.91 8.85 -24.64
C PRO A 291 2.41 7.55 -23.98
N ALA A 292 1.39 6.90 -24.55
CA ALA A 292 0.79 5.69 -23.97
C ALA A 292 1.78 4.51 -23.77
N ASP A 293 2.79 4.39 -24.64
CA ASP A 293 3.87 3.42 -24.50
C ASP A 293 4.80 3.74 -23.31
N LEU A 294 4.97 5.02 -22.99
CA LEU A 294 5.68 5.48 -21.81
C LEU A 294 4.93 5.08 -20.54
N LEU A 295 3.60 5.19 -20.52
CA LEU A 295 2.77 4.80 -19.39
C LEU A 295 2.81 3.28 -19.11
N ALA A 296 2.84 2.44 -20.16
CA ALA A 296 2.98 0.99 -20.02
C ALA A 296 4.38 0.61 -19.48
N ALA A 297 5.44 1.19 -20.04
CA ALA A 297 6.81 1.01 -19.54
C ALA A 297 6.94 1.47 -18.09
N TYR A 298 6.32 2.60 -17.75
CA TYR A 298 6.30 3.17 -16.42
C TYR A 298 5.55 2.33 -15.40
N THR A 299 4.40 1.76 -15.77
CA THR A 299 3.66 0.79 -14.95
C THR A 299 4.53 -0.43 -14.67
N HIS A 300 5.24 -0.94 -15.68
CA HIS A 300 6.15 -2.09 -15.52
C HIS A 300 7.34 -1.77 -14.59
N VAL A 301 7.98 -0.61 -14.77
CA VAL A 301 9.09 -0.17 -13.91
C VAL A 301 8.62 0.07 -12.48
N SER A 302 7.43 0.66 -12.29
CA SER A 302 6.84 0.87 -10.96
C SER A 302 6.59 -0.45 -10.25
N ASP A 303 6.05 -1.44 -10.95
CA ASP A 303 5.84 -2.79 -10.42
C ASP A 303 7.17 -3.50 -10.08
N LEU A 304 8.19 -3.37 -10.92
CA LEU A 304 9.53 -3.90 -10.64
C LEU A 304 10.18 -3.22 -9.43
N ALA A 305 10.09 -1.89 -9.33
CA ALA A 305 10.60 -1.12 -8.22
C ALA A 305 9.89 -1.49 -6.90
N LEU A 306 8.57 -1.69 -6.95
CA LEU A 306 7.79 -2.19 -5.81
C LEU A 306 8.25 -3.59 -5.37
N ARG A 307 8.42 -4.52 -6.32
CA ARG A 307 8.91 -5.89 -6.04
C ARG A 307 10.32 -5.89 -5.43
N LEU A 308 11.22 -5.06 -5.97
CA LEU A 308 12.57 -4.91 -5.44
C LEU A 308 12.56 -4.32 -4.03
N THR A 309 11.77 -3.28 -3.81
CA THR A 309 11.59 -2.65 -2.49
C THR A 309 11.10 -3.67 -1.47
N ASP A 310 10.14 -4.51 -1.84
CA ASP A 310 9.61 -5.60 -1.02
C ASP A 310 10.67 -6.66 -0.67
N ALA A 311 11.52 -7.02 -1.64
CA ALA A 311 12.61 -7.98 -1.44
C ALA A 311 13.69 -7.41 -0.50
N LEU A 312 14.04 -6.14 -0.67
CA LEU A 312 14.97 -5.43 0.20
C LEU A 312 14.40 -5.27 1.62
N ASP A 313 13.09 -5.12 1.75
CA ASP A 313 12.39 -5.08 3.03
C ASP A 313 12.43 -6.43 3.77
N ASP A 314 12.20 -7.52 3.04
CA ASP A 314 12.28 -8.88 3.58
C ASP A 314 13.73 -9.20 3.99
N PHE A 315 14.70 -8.72 3.21
CA PHE A 315 16.12 -8.78 3.53
C PHE A 315 16.48 -7.98 4.79
N HIS A 316 16.12 -6.69 4.86
CA HIS A 316 16.36 -5.83 6.03
C HIS A 316 15.72 -6.42 7.29
N THR A 317 14.49 -6.91 7.19
CA THR A 317 13.80 -7.56 8.30
C THR A 317 14.55 -8.82 8.77
N SER A 318 15.07 -9.62 7.85
CA SER A 318 15.84 -10.82 8.17
C SER A 318 17.17 -10.47 8.82
N LEU A 319 17.82 -9.39 8.37
CA LEU A 319 19.06 -8.87 8.89
C LEU A 319 18.91 -8.35 10.33
N VAL A 320 17.91 -7.52 10.61
CA VAL A 320 17.59 -7.07 11.98
C VAL A 320 17.31 -8.27 12.90
N HIS A 321 16.64 -9.31 12.40
CA HIS A 321 16.41 -10.54 13.15
C HIS A 321 17.68 -11.31 13.44
N GLY A 322 18.60 -11.38 12.48
CA GLY A 322 19.93 -11.93 12.68
C GLY A 322 20.64 -11.21 13.82
N VAL A 323 20.72 -9.88 13.76
CA VAL A 323 21.41 -9.08 14.79
C VAL A 323 20.78 -9.29 16.17
N GLN A 324 19.45 -9.22 16.27
CA GLN A 324 18.72 -9.44 17.52
C GLN A 324 18.93 -10.84 18.12
N ARG A 325 19.33 -11.82 17.31
CA ARG A 325 19.66 -13.18 17.75
C ARG A 325 21.17 -13.39 17.95
N GLY A 326 21.96 -12.31 18.00
CA GLY A 326 23.40 -12.37 18.22
C GLY A 326 24.21 -12.68 16.96
N ALA A 327 23.66 -12.49 15.75
CA ALA A 327 24.49 -12.51 14.55
C ALA A 327 25.52 -11.38 14.64
N GLY A 328 26.80 -11.74 14.59
CA GLY A 328 27.88 -10.79 14.66
C GLY A 328 27.80 -9.74 13.53
N PRO A 329 28.25 -8.50 13.77
CA PRO A 329 28.18 -7.40 12.80
C PRO A 329 28.83 -7.69 11.45
N GLU A 330 29.75 -8.64 11.35
CA GLU A 330 30.32 -9.08 10.07
C GLU A 330 29.38 -9.93 9.21
N LEU A 331 28.51 -10.74 9.82
CA LEU A 331 27.48 -11.49 9.07
C LEU A 331 26.50 -10.52 8.41
N VAL A 332 26.19 -9.44 9.12
CA VAL A 332 25.30 -8.36 8.73
C VAL A 332 25.90 -7.57 7.57
N ARG A 333 27.18 -7.15 7.69
CA ARG A 333 27.91 -6.49 6.59
C ARG A 333 27.99 -7.38 5.35
N ARG A 334 28.30 -8.67 5.51
CA ARG A 334 28.32 -9.63 4.40
C ARG A 334 26.97 -9.82 3.76
N ALA A 335 25.91 -9.93 4.56
CA ALA A 335 24.55 -10.02 4.04
C ALA A 335 24.20 -8.77 3.22
N VAL A 336 24.52 -7.56 3.70
CA VAL A 336 24.28 -6.30 2.96
C VAL A 336 25.09 -6.29 1.66
N ALA A 337 26.37 -6.66 1.71
CA ALA A 337 27.23 -6.73 0.53
C ALA A 337 26.70 -7.75 -0.50
N VAL A 338 26.20 -8.90 -0.05
CA VAL A 338 25.59 -9.92 -0.91
C VAL A 338 24.27 -9.42 -1.48
N ALA A 339 23.40 -8.78 -0.70
CA ALA A 339 22.15 -8.21 -1.23
C ALA A 339 22.40 -7.11 -2.26
N ALA A 340 23.42 -6.27 -2.04
CA ALA A 340 23.85 -5.26 -3.00
C ALA A 340 24.46 -5.87 -4.28
N ALA A 341 25.15 -7.01 -4.17
CA ALA A 341 25.75 -7.73 -5.30
C ALA A 341 24.80 -8.71 -6.01
N ALA A 342 23.73 -9.16 -5.36
CA ALA A 342 22.81 -10.17 -5.85
C ALA A 342 21.65 -9.62 -6.69
N VAL A 343 21.59 -8.31 -6.95
CA VAL A 343 20.75 -7.75 -8.01
C VAL A 343 21.52 -7.96 -9.32
N PRO A 344 21.21 -9.00 -10.13
CA PRO A 344 21.92 -9.23 -11.37
C PRO A 344 21.38 -8.22 -12.37
N LEU A 345 22.10 -7.12 -12.57
CA LEU A 345 21.77 -6.11 -13.57
C LEU A 345 22.32 -6.48 -14.96
N GLU A 346 23.07 -7.58 -15.08
CA GLU A 346 23.68 -7.99 -16.35
C GLU A 346 22.93 -9.17 -17.00
N GLY A 347 22.22 -8.85 -18.09
CA GLY A 347 22.20 -9.71 -19.28
C GLY A 347 21.09 -10.76 -19.44
N THR A 348 20.12 -10.89 -18.52
CA THR A 348 19.11 -11.99 -18.63
C THR A 348 17.64 -11.59 -18.56
N MET A 349 17.28 -10.32 -18.31
CA MET A 349 15.86 -9.94 -18.14
C MET A 349 15.13 -9.44 -19.40
N PHE A 350 15.81 -9.28 -20.55
CA PHE A 350 15.17 -8.88 -21.80
C PHE A 350 15.51 -9.87 -22.92
N PRO A 351 14.61 -10.81 -23.29
CA PRO A 351 14.74 -11.47 -24.59
C PRO A 351 14.70 -10.39 -25.68
N ARG A 352 15.66 -10.43 -26.61
CA ARG A 352 15.72 -9.49 -27.74
C ARG A 352 14.38 -9.53 -28.48
N ALA A 353 13.67 -8.40 -28.51
CA ALA A 353 12.41 -8.22 -29.23
C ALA A 353 12.55 -8.29 -30.78
N SER A 354 13.71 -8.68 -31.30
CA SER A 354 14.00 -8.72 -32.74
C SER A 354 13.46 -9.96 -33.46
N ASP A 355 13.02 -10.99 -32.75
CA ASP A 355 12.69 -12.28 -33.37
C ASP A 355 11.17 -12.50 -33.58
N SER A 356 10.32 -11.52 -33.23
CA SER A 356 8.86 -11.59 -33.39
C SER A 356 8.29 -10.59 -34.40
N LEU A 357 9.15 -9.89 -35.14
CA LEU A 357 8.77 -8.94 -36.20
C LEU A 357 9.50 -9.26 -37.52
N ARG A 358 9.49 -10.54 -37.92
CA ARG A 358 9.79 -10.96 -39.30
C ARG A 358 8.65 -11.77 -39.89
#